data_AF-A0A4V1VJA0-F1
#
_entry.id   AF-A0A4V1VJA0-F1
#
_cell.length_a   1.000
_cell.length_b   1.000
_cell.length_c   1.000
_cell.angle_alpha   90.00
_cell.angle_beta   90.00
_cell.angle_gamma   90.00
#
_symmetry.space_group_name_H-M   'P 1'
#
loop_
_entity.id
_entity.type
_entity.pdbx_description
1 polymer ?
#
loop_
_entity_poly.entity_id
_entity_poly.type
_entity_poly.pdbx_seq_one_letter_code
_entity_poly.pdbx_strand_id
1 'polypeptide(L)'
;MRKLLLLATAAILLAPAARADTSFEATLAGHAILPADSMAQPPADAPQDARSAGKFTGPGNLRTDRPASIPGTTGPAPAGRPTGLALPFTGQAIQGFSGIKPVEGAPGAYWVLTDNGFGNKRNSPDALLMLHRIRPDFRSGQVAVEQTIFLSDPDRRIPFRIAHEGTERRYLTGSDFDPESIQPTADGFWIGEEFGPFLIRLDREGRVQQVIETTIEGRPIRSPD
;
A
#
# COMPACT_ATOMS: atom_id res chain seq x y z
N MET A 1 36.66 -31.67 -36.51
CA MET A 1 35.59 -30.70 -36.87
C MET A 1 34.27 -31.40 -37.24
N ARG A 2 34.19 -32.25 -38.28
CA ARG A 2 32.93 -32.96 -38.65
C ARG A 2 32.25 -33.76 -37.53
N LYS A 3 33.01 -34.47 -36.68
CA LYS A 3 32.47 -35.24 -35.54
C LYS A 3 31.88 -34.36 -34.43
N LEU A 4 32.49 -33.19 -34.16
CA LEU A 4 31.94 -32.21 -33.21
C LEU A 4 30.67 -31.55 -33.74
N LEU A 5 30.60 -31.27 -35.05
CA LEU A 5 29.37 -30.77 -35.67
C LEU A 5 28.23 -31.78 -35.54
N LEU A 6 28.47 -33.07 -35.82
CA LEU A 6 27.45 -34.13 -35.70
C LEU A 6 26.93 -34.33 -34.26
N LEU A 7 27.80 -34.20 -33.26
CA LEU A 7 27.42 -34.27 -31.84
C LEU A 7 26.59 -33.07 -31.40
N ALA A 8 26.89 -31.86 -31.90
CA ALA A 8 26.10 -30.66 -31.63
C ALA A 8 24.69 -30.73 -32.24
N THR A 9 24.54 -31.29 -33.45
CA THR A 9 23.21 -31.47 -34.06
C THR A 9 22.35 -32.50 -33.32
N ALA A 10 22.97 -33.57 -32.80
CA ALA A 10 22.25 -34.59 -32.02
C ALA A 10 21.73 -34.05 -30.68
N ALA A 11 22.47 -33.14 -30.03
CA ALA A 11 22.06 -32.52 -28.77
C ALA A 11 20.86 -31.56 -28.94
N ILE A 12 20.73 -30.89 -30.09
CA ILE A 12 19.59 -30.01 -30.40
C ILE A 12 18.30 -30.82 -30.63
N LEU A 13 18.41 -32.03 -31.20
CA LEU A 13 17.26 -32.93 -31.45
C LEU A 13 16.76 -33.63 -30.18
N LEU A 14 17.54 -33.62 -29.09
CA LEU A 14 17.18 -34.18 -27.78
C LEU A 14 16.69 -33.11 -26.79
N ALA A 15 16.66 -31.84 -27.19
CA ALA A 15 16.13 -30.78 -26.35
C ALA A 15 14.62 -30.99 -26.13
N PRO A 16 14.12 -31.00 -24.88
CA PRO A 16 12.69 -31.08 -24.64
C PRO A 16 12.01 -29.86 -25.29
N ALA A 17 10.92 -30.10 -26.02
CA ALA A 17 10.12 -29.02 -26.57
C ALA A 17 9.75 -28.05 -25.43
N ALA A 18 10.08 -26.78 -25.61
CA ALA A 18 9.62 -25.74 -24.70
C ALA A 18 8.09 -25.87 -24.61
N ARG A 19 7.58 -26.09 -23.39
CA ARG A 19 6.14 -26.05 -23.15
C ARG A 19 5.72 -24.60 -23.38
N ALA A 20 4.99 -24.36 -24.47
CA ALA A 20 4.36 -23.07 -24.66
C ALA A 20 3.45 -22.79 -23.45
N ASP A 21 3.53 -21.58 -22.91
CA ASP A 21 2.58 -21.14 -21.90
C ASP A 21 1.16 -21.29 -22.46
N THR A 22 0.27 -21.86 -21.65
CA THR A 22 -1.13 -22.01 -22.04
C THR A 22 -1.78 -20.64 -22.07
N SER A 23 -2.27 -20.20 -23.22
CA SER A 23 -3.03 -18.96 -23.32
C SER A 23 -4.44 -19.18 -22.77
N PHE A 24 -4.82 -18.38 -21.78
CA PHE A 24 -6.19 -18.31 -21.26
C PHE A 24 -6.85 -17.08 -21.84
N GLU A 25 -7.91 -17.25 -22.63
CA GLU A 25 -8.71 -16.12 -23.07
C GLU A 25 -9.50 -15.55 -21.88
N ALA A 26 -9.35 -14.25 -21.65
CA ALA A 26 -10.11 -13.49 -20.66
C ALA A 26 -10.88 -12.38 -21.36
N THR A 27 -12.16 -12.25 -21.04
CA THR A 27 -12.99 -11.12 -21.48
C THR A 27 -13.39 -10.28 -20.25
N LEU A 28 -13.43 -8.96 -20.41
CA LEU A 28 -13.86 -8.07 -19.34
C LEU A 28 -15.37 -8.24 -19.12
N ALA A 29 -15.76 -8.91 -18.04
CA ALA A 29 -17.17 -9.13 -17.70
C ALA A 29 -17.84 -7.88 -17.10
N GLY A 30 -17.05 -6.97 -16.52
CA GLY A 30 -17.52 -5.73 -15.90
C GLY A 30 -16.37 -5.02 -15.19
N HIS A 31 -16.57 -3.76 -14.83
CA HIS A 31 -15.59 -2.97 -14.09
C HIS A 31 -16.27 -2.06 -13.07
N ALA A 32 -15.51 -1.58 -12.10
CA ALA A 32 -15.93 -0.55 -11.18
C ALA A 32 -14.75 0.37 -10.91
N ILE A 33 -15.02 1.67 -10.77
CA ILE A 33 -13.99 2.70 -10.65
C ILE A 33 -14.16 3.41 -9.30
N LEU A 34 -13.08 3.46 -8.54
CA LEU A 34 -12.92 4.41 -7.44
C LEU A 34 -12.20 5.64 -8.01
N PRO A 35 -12.79 6.85 -7.95
CA PRO A 35 -12.15 8.07 -8.46
C PRO A 35 -10.80 8.35 -7.80
N ALA A 36 -9.82 8.80 -8.57
CA ALA A 36 -8.46 9.02 -8.09
C ALA A 36 -8.35 10.13 -7.02
N ASP A 37 -9.31 11.05 -7.00
CA ASP A 37 -9.44 12.16 -6.06
C ASP A 37 -10.34 11.84 -4.85
N SER A 38 -10.63 10.55 -4.61
CA SER A 38 -11.36 10.11 -3.42
C SER A 38 -10.50 10.33 -2.17
N MET A 39 -10.99 11.19 -1.26
CA MET A 39 -10.30 11.54 -0.02
C MET A 39 -11.07 11.05 1.21
N ALA A 40 -10.34 10.54 2.19
CA ALA A 40 -10.83 10.34 3.55
C ALA A 40 -10.49 11.57 4.41
N GLN A 41 -11.45 12.01 5.22
CA GLN A 41 -11.17 13.01 6.24
C GLN A 41 -10.57 12.33 7.47
N PRO A 42 -9.44 12.81 8.00
CA PRO A 42 -8.86 12.24 9.21
C PRO A 42 -9.83 12.42 10.40
N PRO A 43 -9.73 11.58 11.45
CA PRO A 43 -10.51 11.74 12.66
C PRO A 43 -10.35 13.14 13.28
N ALA A 44 -11.38 13.62 13.99
CA ALA A 44 -11.37 14.96 14.57
C ALA A 44 -10.26 15.15 15.63
N ASP A 45 -9.84 14.07 16.29
CA ASP A 45 -8.75 14.03 17.27
C ASP A 45 -7.38 13.76 16.64
N ALA A 46 -7.29 13.65 15.31
CA ALA A 46 -6.01 13.58 14.61
C ALA A 46 -5.27 14.93 14.68
N PRO A 47 -3.93 14.91 14.73
CA PRO A 47 -3.13 16.13 14.74
C PRO A 47 -3.39 16.98 13.48
N GLN A 48 -3.23 18.29 13.61
CA GLN A 48 -3.46 19.24 12.51
C GLN A 48 -2.66 18.87 11.25
N ASP A 49 -1.47 18.30 11.43
CA ASP A 49 -0.60 17.87 10.35
C ASP A 49 -1.27 16.83 9.42
N ALA A 50 -2.14 15.98 9.96
CA ALA A 50 -2.84 14.94 9.21
C ALA A 50 -4.03 15.45 8.36
N ARG A 51 -4.37 16.74 8.44
CA ARG A 51 -5.47 17.34 7.63
C ARG A 51 -5.12 17.50 6.16
N SER A 52 -3.85 17.33 5.80
CA SER A 52 -3.34 17.39 4.45
C SER A 52 -2.22 16.37 4.26
N ALA A 53 -2.22 15.65 3.14
CA ALA A 53 -1.20 14.68 2.81
C ALA A 53 -0.35 15.14 1.62
N GLY A 54 0.96 14.85 1.67
CA GLY A 54 1.89 15.10 0.57
C GLY A 54 2.59 16.45 0.63
N LYS A 55 2.74 17.06 1.81
CA LYS A 55 3.54 18.29 1.98
C LYS A 55 5.00 18.08 1.69
N PHE A 56 5.51 16.87 1.87
CA PHE A 56 6.93 16.54 1.77
C PHE A 56 7.30 15.89 0.43
N THR A 57 6.47 16.05 -0.60
CA THR A 57 6.72 15.51 -1.95
C THR A 57 7.35 16.53 -2.90
N GLY A 58 7.76 17.70 -2.41
CA GLY A 58 8.52 18.68 -3.19
C GLY A 58 9.91 18.16 -3.56
N PRO A 59 10.63 18.85 -4.47
CA PRO A 59 12.00 18.47 -4.84
C PRO A 59 12.90 18.30 -3.62
N GLY A 60 13.58 17.15 -3.50
CA GLY A 60 14.42 16.82 -2.34
C GLY A 60 13.62 16.52 -1.05
N ASN A 61 12.34 16.19 -1.17
CA ASN A 61 11.37 16.04 -0.08
C ASN A 61 11.18 17.32 0.76
N LEU A 62 11.37 18.47 0.13
CA LEU A 62 11.16 19.77 0.76
C LEU A 62 9.66 20.04 0.95
N ARG A 63 9.35 20.64 2.10
CA ARG A 63 7.98 20.98 2.50
C ARG A 63 7.35 22.00 1.56
N THR A 64 6.09 21.76 1.21
CA THR A 64 5.22 22.70 0.51
C THR A 64 3.85 22.71 1.19
N ASP A 65 3.46 23.84 1.79
CA ASP A 65 2.19 23.95 2.52
C ASP A 65 0.98 24.29 1.64
N ARG A 66 1.22 24.86 0.45
CA ARG A 66 0.13 25.31 -0.43
C ARG A 66 -0.55 24.10 -1.07
N PRO A 67 -1.85 23.82 -0.79
CA PRO A 67 -2.58 22.72 -1.41
C PRO A 67 -2.57 22.81 -2.95
N ALA A 68 -2.60 21.65 -3.60
CA ALA A 68 -2.72 21.53 -5.06
C ALA A 68 -1.69 22.39 -5.84
N SER A 69 -0.45 22.44 -5.38
CA SER A 69 0.61 23.29 -5.95
C SER A 69 1.73 22.52 -6.65
N ILE A 70 1.87 21.22 -6.37
CA ILE A 70 2.83 20.32 -7.01
C ILE A 70 2.06 19.37 -7.93
N PRO A 71 2.09 19.56 -9.25
CA PRO A 71 1.43 18.65 -10.18
C PRO A 71 1.94 17.21 -10.06
N GLY A 72 1.03 16.25 -9.95
CA GLY A 72 1.37 14.83 -9.95
C GLY A 72 1.73 14.34 -11.35
N THR A 73 2.71 13.43 -11.42
CA THR A 73 3.11 12.76 -12.66
C THR A 73 3.22 11.25 -12.46
N THR A 74 3.06 10.48 -13.52
CA THR A 74 3.21 9.00 -13.48
C THR A 74 4.68 8.53 -13.40
N GLY A 75 5.62 9.44 -13.18
CA GLY A 75 7.05 9.17 -13.22
C GLY A 75 7.89 10.40 -13.58
N PRO A 76 9.22 10.27 -13.62
CA PRO A 76 10.12 11.35 -13.97
C PRO A 76 10.00 11.74 -15.45
N ALA A 77 10.31 13.00 -15.76
CA ALA A 77 10.44 13.46 -17.14
C ALA A 77 11.57 12.70 -17.88
N PRO A 78 11.45 12.49 -19.20
CA PRO A 78 10.35 12.92 -20.07
C PRO A 78 9.18 11.92 -20.16
N ALA A 79 9.30 10.74 -19.54
CA ALA A 79 8.32 9.67 -19.66
C ALA A 79 7.06 9.86 -18.80
N GLY A 80 7.16 10.65 -17.73
CA GLY A 80 6.06 10.97 -16.84
C GLY A 80 4.94 11.74 -17.55
N ARG A 81 3.70 11.30 -17.35
CA ARG A 81 2.49 11.99 -17.83
C ARG A 81 1.81 12.72 -16.67
N PRO A 82 1.19 13.89 -16.88
CA PRO A 82 0.39 14.55 -15.85
C PRO A 82 -0.76 13.65 -15.40
N THR A 83 -1.01 13.57 -14.08
CA THR A 83 -2.13 12.80 -13.52
C THR A 83 -3.43 13.60 -13.47
N GLY A 84 -3.36 14.93 -13.61
CA GLY A 84 -4.49 15.85 -13.43
C GLY A 84 -4.76 16.21 -11.95
N LEU A 85 -4.02 15.61 -11.02
CA LEU A 85 -4.07 15.93 -9.59
C LEU A 85 -2.80 16.66 -9.15
N ALA A 86 -2.87 17.36 -8.02
CA ALA A 86 -1.72 18.08 -7.46
C ALA A 86 -1.68 17.95 -5.94
N LEU A 87 -0.47 17.81 -5.42
CA LEU A 87 -0.16 17.74 -4.00
C LEU A 87 0.16 19.13 -3.44
N PRO A 88 0.04 19.33 -2.11
CA PRO A 88 -0.59 18.44 -1.14
C PRO A 88 -2.11 18.36 -1.30
N PHE A 89 -2.71 17.24 -0.90
CA PHE A 89 -4.16 17.08 -0.85
C PHE A 89 -4.75 17.68 0.42
N THR A 90 -6.02 18.06 0.36
CA THR A 90 -6.84 18.33 1.55
C THR A 90 -7.54 17.03 1.95
N GLY A 91 -7.15 16.46 3.09
CA GLY A 91 -7.50 15.09 3.49
C GLY A 91 -6.42 14.06 3.15
N GLN A 92 -6.79 12.78 3.28
CA GLN A 92 -5.95 11.61 3.07
C GLN A 92 -6.42 10.87 1.83
N ALA A 93 -5.51 10.54 0.90
CA ALA A 93 -5.89 9.81 -0.32
C ALA A 93 -6.35 8.40 0.04
N ILE A 94 -7.52 7.98 -0.47
CA ILE A 94 -7.99 6.59 -0.32
C ILE A 94 -7.21 5.65 -1.25
N GLN A 95 -6.72 6.16 -2.38
CA GLN A 95 -6.01 5.38 -3.39
C GLN A 95 -4.62 4.93 -2.94
N GLY A 96 -4.07 3.95 -3.66
CA GLY A 96 -2.76 3.36 -3.38
C GLY A 96 -2.91 2.15 -2.46
N PHE A 97 -3.41 1.04 -3.01
CA PHE A 97 -3.64 -0.17 -2.23
C PHE A 97 -2.51 -1.18 -2.40
N SER A 98 -1.97 -1.66 -1.29
CA SER A 98 -0.94 -2.71 -1.25
C SER A 98 -1.49 -4.08 -0.86
N GLY A 99 -2.72 -4.15 -0.34
CA GLY A 99 -3.37 -5.41 0.01
C GLY A 99 -4.87 -5.43 -0.29
N ILE A 100 -5.40 -6.60 -0.65
CA ILE A 100 -6.84 -6.85 -0.84
C ILE A 100 -7.24 -8.23 -0.33
N LYS A 101 -8.34 -8.31 0.45
CA LYS A 101 -8.93 -9.57 0.92
C LYS A 101 -10.45 -9.51 0.95
N PRO A 102 -11.18 -10.58 0.61
CA PRO A 102 -12.62 -10.64 0.79
C PRO A 102 -13.02 -10.44 2.27
N VAL A 103 -14.17 -9.82 2.50
CA VAL A 103 -14.76 -9.74 3.84
C VAL A 103 -15.56 -11.02 4.11
N GLU A 104 -15.23 -11.72 5.19
CA GLU A 104 -15.94 -12.93 5.60
C GLU A 104 -17.44 -12.64 5.87
N GLY A 105 -18.32 -13.49 5.34
CA GLY A 105 -19.77 -13.34 5.49
C GLY A 105 -20.40 -12.17 4.71
N ALA A 106 -19.62 -11.40 3.94
CA ALA A 106 -20.13 -10.27 3.15
C ALA A 106 -19.69 -10.35 1.67
N PRO A 107 -20.33 -11.21 0.85
CA PRO A 107 -20.00 -11.37 -0.56
C PRO A 107 -19.90 -10.03 -1.31
N GLY A 108 -18.86 -9.86 -2.11
CA GLY A 108 -18.60 -8.64 -2.89
C GLY A 108 -18.00 -7.46 -2.12
N ALA A 109 -17.82 -7.58 -0.79
CA ALA A 109 -17.04 -6.62 -0.03
C ALA A 109 -15.59 -7.10 0.14
N TYR A 110 -14.67 -6.15 0.16
CA TYR A 110 -13.24 -6.38 0.31
C TYR A 110 -12.66 -5.42 1.34
N TRP A 111 -11.75 -5.93 2.16
CA TRP A 111 -10.77 -5.11 2.85
C TRP A 111 -9.67 -4.75 1.87
N VAL A 112 -9.27 -3.48 1.86
CA VAL A 112 -8.07 -2.98 1.19
C VAL A 112 -7.22 -2.19 2.17
N LEU A 113 -5.90 -2.24 1.98
CA LEU A 113 -4.92 -1.56 2.81
C LEU A 113 -4.19 -0.52 1.98
N THR A 114 -4.01 0.67 2.55
CA THR A 114 -3.17 1.69 1.94
C THR A 114 -1.69 1.32 2.04
N ASP A 115 -0.96 1.59 0.98
CA ASP A 115 0.49 1.68 0.92
C ASP A 115 1.00 2.83 1.82
N ASN A 116 2.31 3.01 1.95
CA ASN A 116 2.96 4.13 2.62
C ASN A 116 2.59 5.52 2.06
N GLY A 117 1.86 5.61 0.94
CA GLY A 117 1.31 6.85 0.39
C GLY A 117 2.14 7.44 -0.74
N PHE A 118 3.35 7.95 -0.47
CA PHE A 118 4.13 8.73 -1.45
C PHE A 118 5.47 8.11 -1.85
N GLY A 119 5.68 6.83 -1.54
CA GLY A 119 6.73 5.99 -2.11
C GLY A 119 8.03 5.92 -1.32
N ASN A 120 8.19 6.68 -0.22
CA ASN A 120 9.23 6.38 0.77
C ASN A 120 8.94 7.01 2.14
N LYS A 121 9.63 6.52 3.16
CA LYS A 121 9.56 7.03 4.52
C LYS A 121 9.70 8.55 4.66
N ARG A 122 10.56 9.20 3.88
CA ARG A 122 10.90 10.62 4.04
C ARG A 122 9.81 11.56 3.50
N ASN A 123 9.04 11.14 2.50
CA ASN A 123 7.97 11.97 1.92
C ASN A 123 6.55 11.59 2.39
N SER A 124 6.43 10.54 3.19
CA SER A 124 5.16 10.05 3.75
C SER A 124 4.85 10.34 5.23
N PRO A 125 5.46 11.32 5.94
CA PRO A 125 5.15 11.52 7.37
C PRO A 125 3.75 12.10 7.62
N ASP A 126 3.05 12.59 6.59
CA ASP A 126 1.70 13.15 6.67
C ASP A 126 0.64 12.32 5.92
N ALA A 127 1.02 11.14 5.42
CA ALA A 127 0.13 10.14 4.83
C ALA A 127 -0.32 9.16 5.92
N LEU A 128 -1.55 9.28 6.41
CA LEU A 128 -2.09 8.35 7.42
C LEU A 128 -2.31 6.97 6.80
N LEU A 129 -1.90 5.93 7.51
CA LEU A 129 -2.17 4.55 7.11
C LEU A 129 -3.62 4.18 7.44
N MET A 130 -4.29 3.52 6.49
CA MET A 130 -5.72 3.23 6.56
C MET A 130 -6.04 1.82 6.04
N LEU A 131 -7.10 1.24 6.61
CA LEU A 131 -7.83 0.12 6.03
C LEU A 131 -9.18 0.65 5.53
N HIS A 132 -9.60 0.19 4.35
CA HIS A 132 -10.94 0.47 3.84
C HIS A 132 -11.72 -0.81 3.61
N ARG A 133 -13.00 -0.78 3.96
CA ARG A 133 -13.96 -1.75 3.46
C ARG A 133 -14.59 -1.18 2.21
N ILE A 134 -14.34 -1.80 1.06
CA ILE A 134 -14.89 -1.37 -0.22
C ILE A 134 -15.85 -2.41 -0.80
N ARG A 135 -16.82 -1.95 -1.59
CA ARG A 135 -17.72 -2.80 -2.36
C ARG A 135 -17.81 -2.31 -3.80
N PRO A 136 -17.12 -2.98 -4.73
CA PRO A 136 -17.33 -2.78 -6.16
C PRO A 136 -18.74 -3.21 -6.59
N ASP A 137 -19.44 -2.35 -7.31
CA ASP A 137 -20.66 -2.71 -8.04
C ASP A 137 -20.38 -2.66 -9.54
N PHE A 138 -20.16 -3.83 -10.12
CA PHE A 138 -19.83 -3.98 -11.54
C PHE A 138 -20.99 -3.63 -12.50
N ARG A 139 -22.23 -3.50 -11.99
CA ARG A 139 -23.36 -3.07 -12.83
C ARG A 139 -23.40 -1.55 -12.96
N SER A 140 -23.19 -0.83 -11.86
CA SER A 140 -23.17 0.64 -11.87
C SER A 140 -21.81 1.23 -12.25
N GLY A 141 -20.74 0.43 -12.18
CA GLY A 141 -19.39 0.89 -12.46
C GLY A 141 -18.73 1.64 -11.31
N GLN A 142 -19.30 1.59 -10.10
CA GLN A 142 -18.85 2.38 -8.95
C GLN A 142 -18.30 1.50 -7.83
N VAL A 143 -17.34 2.04 -7.08
CA VAL A 143 -16.85 1.43 -5.85
C VAL A 143 -17.39 2.22 -4.66
N ALA A 144 -18.16 1.58 -3.79
CA ALA A 144 -18.54 2.17 -2.51
C ALA A 144 -17.42 1.97 -1.48
N VAL A 145 -17.04 3.03 -0.77
CA VAL A 145 -16.20 2.95 0.43
C VAL A 145 -17.14 2.87 1.64
N GLU A 146 -17.36 1.66 2.15
CA GLU A 146 -18.30 1.38 3.24
C GLU A 146 -17.75 1.78 4.61
N GLN A 147 -16.43 1.72 4.78
CA GLN A 147 -15.75 2.01 6.04
C GLN A 147 -14.30 2.43 5.79
N THR A 148 -13.80 3.34 6.61
CA THR A 148 -12.38 3.69 6.73
C THR A 148 -11.95 3.54 8.18
N ILE A 149 -10.86 2.82 8.42
CA ILE A 149 -10.22 2.65 9.71
C ILE A 149 -8.83 3.27 9.62
N PHE A 150 -8.52 4.21 10.51
CA PHE A 150 -7.19 4.82 10.60
C PHE A 150 -6.33 4.04 11.59
N LEU A 151 -5.12 3.66 11.17
CA LEU A 151 -4.24 2.87 12.00
C LEU A 151 -3.61 3.74 13.11
N SER A 152 -3.49 3.18 14.32
CA SER A 152 -3.03 3.93 15.49
C SER A 152 -2.33 3.06 16.53
N ASP A 153 -1.53 3.67 17.40
CA ASP A 153 -0.81 2.99 18.48
C ASP A 153 -1.05 3.67 19.86
N PRO A 154 -2.31 3.83 20.31
CA PRO A 154 -2.60 4.57 21.55
C PRO A 154 -1.97 3.92 22.79
N ASP A 155 -1.78 2.60 22.78
CA ASP A 155 -1.22 1.83 23.89
C ASP A 155 0.30 1.70 23.85
N ARG A 156 0.98 2.43 22.95
CA ARG A 156 2.46 2.47 22.84
C ARG A 156 3.09 1.08 22.66
N ARG A 157 2.51 0.25 21.81
CA ARG A 157 2.98 -1.10 21.47
C ARG A 157 4.16 -1.08 20.50
N ILE A 158 4.33 -0.02 19.72
CA ILE A 158 5.46 0.13 18.79
C ILE A 158 6.72 0.52 19.59
N PRO A 159 7.82 -0.24 19.51
CA PRO A 159 8.99 -0.06 20.38
C PRO A 159 9.97 1.04 19.90
N PHE A 160 9.64 1.76 18.84
CA PHE A 160 10.45 2.81 18.25
C PHE A 160 9.62 4.08 18.01
N ARG A 161 10.32 5.19 17.73
CA ARG A 161 9.68 6.49 17.50
C ARG A 161 8.89 6.49 16.21
N ILE A 162 7.65 6.96 16.29
CA ILE A 162 6.75 7.20 15.15
C ILE A 162 6.54 8.70 14.90
N ALA A 163 5.95 9.08 13.77
CA ALA A 163 5.68 10.46 13.36
C ALA A 163 4.87 11.22 14.42
N HIS A 164 3.82 10.60 14.95
CA HIS A 164 2.90 11.21 15.92
C HIS A 164 3.18 10.78 17.37
N GLU A 165 4.44 10.51 17.72
CA GLU A 165 4.89 10.05 19.05
C GLU A 165 4.36 10.91 20.23
N GLY A 166 4.24 12.22 20.00
CA GLY A 166 3.80 13.20 21.01
C GLY A 166 2.28 13.39 21.11
N THR A 167 1.47 12.62 20.38
CA THR A 167 0.01 12.71 20.42
C THR A 167 -0.58 11.57 21.26
N GLU A 168 -1.81 11.73 21.75
CA GLU A 168 -2.49 10.68 22.52
C GLU A 168 -2.83 9.46 21.66
N ARG A 169 -3.38 9.69 20.47
CA ARG A 169 -3.84 8.62 19.58
C ARG A 169 -2.71 7.93 18.82
N ARG A 170 -1.58 8.60 18.57
CA ARG A 170 -0.44 8.00 17.88
C ARG A 170 -0.85 7.39 16.53
N TYR A 171 -1.57 8.18 15.71
CA TYR A 171 -1.96 7.75 14.36
C TYR A 171 -0.71 7.43 13.52
N LEU A 172 -0.74 6.31 12.81
CA LEU A 172 0.40 5.82 12.05
C LEU A 172 0.44 6.45 10.66
N THR A 173 1.64 6.68 10.15
CA THR A 173 1.87 7.25 8.83
C THR A 173 2.76 6.36 7.98
N GLY A 174 2.82 6.62 6.69
CA GLY A 174 3.76 5.92 5.79
C GLY A 174 5.23 6.19 6.08
N SER A 175 5.58 7.05 7.05
CA SER A 175 6.94 7.13 7.57
C SER A 175 7.22 6.13 8.70
N ASP A 176 6.18 5.57 9.30
CA ASP A 176 6.28 4.63 10.42
C ASP A 176 6.40 3.20 9.91
N PHE A 177 5.63 2.86 8.89
CA PHE A 177 5.55 1.55 8.26
C PHE A 177 5.28 1.64 6.76
N ASP A 178 5.68 0.60 6.05
CA ASP A 178 5.35 0.34 4.65
C ASP A 178 4.52 -0.95 4.52
N PRO A 179 3.19 -0.86 4.69
CA PRO A 179 2.33 -2.04 4.71
C PRO A 179 2.19 -2.64 3.31
N GLU A 180 2.45 -3.94 3.16
CA GLU A 180 2.46 -4.63 1.85
C GLU A 180 1.46 -5.78 1.74
N SER A 181 0.84 -6.18 2.85
CA SER A 181 -0.16 -7.25 2.82
C SER A 181 -1.11 -7.20 4.01
N ILE A 182 -2.31 -7.75 3.82
CA ILE A 182 -3.31 -7.90 4.88
C ILE A 182 -3.84 -9.30 4.99
N GLN A 183 -4.17 -9.68 6.21
CA GLN A 183 -4.94 -10.86 6.52
C GLN A 183 -5.94 -10.54 7.64
N PRO A 184 -7.23 -10.35 7.29
CA PRO A 184 -8.30 -10.24 8.28
C PRO A 184 -8.41 -11.51 9.12
N THR A 185 -8.72 -11.35 10.40
CA THR A 185 -9.00 -12.43 11.37
C THR A 185 -10.30 -12.15 12.11
N ALA A 186 -10.73 -13.11 12.94
CA ALA A 186 -11.95 -12.95 13.74
C ALA A 186 -11.89 -11.73 14.68
N ASP A 187 -10.71 -11.30 15.11
CA ASP A 187 -10.49 -10.28 16.13
C ASP A 187 -9.77 -9.02 15.61
N GLY A 188 -9.50 -8.93 14.30
CA GLY A 188 -8.85 -7.76 13.72
C GLY A 188 -8.11 -8.11 12.43
N PHE A 189 -6.85 -7.70 12.35
CA PHE A 189 -6.03 -7.82 11.14
C PHE A 189 -4.59 -8.16 11.46
N TRP A 190 -3.96 -8.92 10.57
CA TRP A 190 -2.51 -9.01 10.46
C TRP A 190 -2.04 -8.24 9.23
N ILE A 191 -0.96 -7.50 9.39
CA ILE A 191 -0.30 -6.74 8.34
C ILE A 191 1.13 -7.26 8.18
N GLY A 192 1.52 -7.57 6.94
CA GLY A 192 2.93 -7.71 6.59
C GLY A 192 3.47 -6.36 6.15
N GLU A 193 4.66 -6.02 6.62
CA GLU A 193 5.26 -4.69 6.48
C GLU A 193 6.69 -4.82 5.96
N GLU A 194 7.15 -3.88 5.11
CA GLU A 194 8.42 -4.00 4.38
C GLU A 194 9.63 -3.38 5.10
N PHE A 195 9.53 -2.21 5.74
CA PHE A 195 10.71 -1.57 6.36
C PHE A 195 11.37 -2.47 7.44
N GLY A 196 10.56 -3.26 8.14
CA GLY A 196 10.95 -4.05 9.32
C GLY A 196 11.56 -5.43 9.09
N PRO A 197 11.30 -6.12 7.97
CA PRO A 197 9.91 -6.49 7.73
C PRO A 197 9.24 -6.98 9.03
N PHE A 198 8.13 -6.36 9.42
CA PHE A 198 7.37 -6.73 10.63
C PHE A 198 6.12 -7.53 10.29
N LEU A 199 5.64 -8.32 11.26
CA LEU A 199 4.23 -8.69 11.34
C LEU A 199 3.56 -7.82 12.40
N ILE A 200 2.52 -7.10 12.01
CA ILE A 200 1.77 -6.20 12.88
C ILE A 200 0.38 -6.78 13.09
N ARG A 201 -0.02 -6.95 14.35
CA ARG A 201 -1.39 -7.32 14.73
C ARG A 201 -2.16 -6.06 15.10
N LEU A 202 -3.34 -5.90 14.51
CA LEU A 202 -4.27 -4.83 14.77
C LEU A 202 -5.57 -5.41 15.34
N ASP A 203 -6.26 -4.65 16.20
CA ASP A 203 -7.65 -4.94 16.53
C ASP A 203 -8.60 -4.51 15.39
N ARG A 204 -9.91 -4.72 15.57
CA ARG A 204 -10.94 -4.36 14.57
C ARG A 204 -11.05 -2.85 14.33
N GLU A 205 -10.57 -2.04 15.28
CA GLU A 205 -10.54 -0.59 15.21
C GLU A 205 -9.20 -0.06 14.65
N GLY A 206 -8.29 -0.94 14.22
CA GLY A 206 -7.01 -0.57 13.61
C GLY A 206 -5.94 -0.16 14.62
N ARG A 207 -6.09 -0.49 15.90
CA ARG A 207 -5.09 -0.19 16.93
C ARG A 207 -4.07 -1.31 17.02
N VAL A 208 -2.79 -0.94 17.07
CA VAL A 208 -1.69 -1.89 17.23
C VAL A 208 -1.83 -2.64 18.54
N GLN A 209 -1.88 -3.97 18.43
CA GLN A 209 -1.84 -4.90 19.55
C GLN A 209 -0.43 -5.46 19.75
N GLN A 210 0.29 -5.69 18.65
CA GLN A 210 1.62 -6.30 18.68
C GLN A 210 2.40 -5.96 17.40
N VAL A 211 3.71 -5.74 17.53
CA VAL A 211 4.68 -5.69 16.43
C VAL A 211 5.68 -6.82 16.63
N ILE A 212 5.86 -7.67 15.63
CA ILE A 212 6.75 -8.82 15.66
C ILE A 212 7.84 -8.61 14.62
N GLU A 213 9.09 -8.62 15.07
CA GLU A 213 10.26 -8.57 14.20
C GLU A 213 10.48 -9.90 13.49
N THR A 214 10.64 -9.84 12.16
CA THR A 214 10.96 -11.04 11.40
C THR A 214 12.44 -11.39 11.59
N THR A 215 12.71 -12.66 11.87
CA THR A 215 14.07 -13.16 12.08
C THR A 215 14.34 -14.41 11.25
N ILE A 216 15.59 -14.58 10.82
CA ILE A 216 16.11 -15.81 10.21
C ILE A 216 17.28 -16.27 11.09
N GLU A 217 17.22 -17.51 11.58
CA GLU A 217 18.23 -18.06 12.51
C GLU A 217 18.47 -17.16 13.74
N GLY A 218 17.41 -16.52 14.26
CA GLY A 218 17.47 -15.61 15.40
C GLY A 218 18.10 -14.24 15.11
N ARG A 219 18.42 -13.94 13.85
CA ARG A 219 18.91 -12.61 13.43
C ARG A 219 17.78 -11.82 12.78
N PRO A 220 17.54 -10.56 13.19
CA PRO A 220 16.61 -9.68 12.51
C PRO A 220 16.98 -9.52 11.05
N ILE A 221 15.99 -9.62 10.18
CA ILE A 221 16.13 -9.20 8.79
C ILE A 221 15.64 -7.76 8.65
N ARG A 222 16.14 -7.04 7.64
CA ARG A 222 15.74 -5.67 7.32
C ARG A 222 15.62 -5.54 5.81
N SER A 223 14.65 -4.74 5.36
CA SER A 223 14.67 -4.23 3.99
C SER A 223 15.89 -3.29 3.83
N PRO A 224 16.46 -3.14 2.62
CA PRO A 224 17.42 -2.09 2.31
C PRO A 224 16.93 -0.65 2.52
N ASP A 225 15.62 -0.43 2.72
CA ASP A 225 14.99 0.89 2.87
C ASP A 225 15.15 1.56 4.26
#